data_AF-A0A1V4Z7P4-F1
#
_entry.id   AF-A0A1V4Z7P4-F1
#
_cell.length_a   1.000
_cell.length_b   1.000
_cell.length_c   1.000
_cell.angle_alpha   90.00
_cell.angle_beta   90.00
_cell.angle_gamma   90.00
#
_symmetry.space_group_name_H-M   'P 1'
#
loop_
_entity.id
_entity.type
_entity.pdbx_description
1 polymer ?
#
loop_
_entity_poly.entity_id
_entity_poly.type
_entity_poly.pdbx_seq_one_letter_code
_entity_poly.pdbx_strand_id
1 'polypeptide(L)'
;MDVEDYRGKKIRKGTTLRYLGTRTKGKADKICIKENNTWIRLDTTGLYYRLDYLMVIKPEKKKIRTIKKSQKEKIVQKLKKTNYKKKQIIKIMKYPARLMDRELEEVN
;
A
#
# COMPACT_ATOMS: atom_id res chain seq x y z
N MET A 1 -21.70 11.77 17.46
CA MET A 1 -22.70 11.56 16.40
C MET A 1 -22.38 10.29 15.64
N ASP A 2 -23.34 9.37 15.58
CA ASP A 2 -23.30 8.23 14.68
C ASP A 2 -24.20 8.56 13.49
N VAL A 3 -23.60 8.72 12.30
CA VAL A 3 -24.32 8.95 11.05
C VAL A 3 -24.30 7.65 10.27
N GLU A 4 -25.39 7.29 9.60
CA GLU A 4 -25.45 6.05 8.83
C GLU A 4 -25.65 6.33 7.34
N ASP A 5 -24.96 5.54 6.52
CA ASP A 5 -25.17 5.46 5.07
C ASP A 5 -26.55 4.82 4.77
N TYR A 6 -27.06 4.96 3.54
CA TYR A 6 -28.32 4.34 3.06
C TYR A 6 -28.36 2.81 3.23
N ARG A 7 -27.21 2.19 3.52
CA ARG A 7 -27.03 0.76 3.79
C ARG A 7 -26.98 0.40 5.28
N GLY A 8 -27.28 1.33 6.18
CA GLY A 8 -27.18 1.15 7.63
C GLY A 8 -25.73 1.01 8.13
N LYS A 9 -24.75 1.56 7.38
CA LYS A 9 -23.34 1.52 7.79
C LYS A 9 -22.96 2.80 8.50
N LYS A 10 -22.42 2.67 9.72
CA LYS A 10 -21.93 3.79 10.50
C LYS A 10 -20.77 4.52 9.82
N ILE A 11 -20.89 5.84 9.77
CA ILE A 11 -19.92 6.81 9.26
C ILE A 11 -19.36 7.58 10.45
N ARG A 12 -18.04 7.46 10.62
CA ARG A 12 -17.27 8.22 11.61
C ARG A 12 -16.12 8.94 10.91
N LYS A 13 -15.52 9.93 11.56
CA LYS A 13 -14.29 10.56 11.06
C LYS A 13 -13.23 9.49 10.76
N GLY A 14 -12.58 9.58 9.59
CA GLY A 14 -11.62 8.60 9.09
C GLY A 14 -12.23 7.41 8.31
N THR A 15 -13.55 7.26 8.29
CA THR A 15 -14.22 6.22 7.50
C THR A 15 -14.02 6.46 6.01
N THR A 16 -13.71 5.41 5.25
CA THR A 16 -13.55 5.52 3.79
C THR A 16 -14.91 5.49 3.11
N LEU A 17 -15.20 6.54 2.37
CA LEU A 17 -16.45 6.76 1.64
C LEU A 17 -16.17 6.83 0.14
N ARG A 18 -17.20 6.54 -0.65
CA ARG A 18 -17.24 6.74 -2.09
C ARG A 18 -18.42 7.63 -2.44
N TYR A 19 -18.15 8.75 -3.10
CA TYR A 19 -19.20 9.56 -3.71
C TYR A 19 -19.79 8.84 -4.93
N LEU A 20 -21.11 8.68 -4.99
CA LEU A 20 -21.79 7.87 -6.00
C LEU A 20 -21.73 8.50 -7.41
N GLY A 21 -21.75 9.83 -7.51
CA GLY A 21 -21.75 10.54 -8.80
C GLY A 21 -20.48 10.31 -9.61
N THR A 22 -19.33 10.78 -9.11
CA THR A 22 -18.03 10.69 -9.81
C THR A 22 -17.19 9.47 -9.41
N ARG A 23 -17.70 8.63 -8.51
CA ARG A 23 -16.98 7.49 -7.90
C ARG A 23 -15.71 7.89 -7.14
N THR A 24 -15.57 9.16 -6.76
CA THR A 24 -14.45 9.65 -5.96
C THR A 24 -14.41 8.94 -4.62
N LYS A 25 -13.23 8.47 -4.22
CA LYS A 25 -12.99 7.84 -2.92
C LYS A 25 -12.27 8.82 -2.01
N GLY A 26 -12.63 8.83 -0.73
CA GLY A 26 -12.00 9.69 0.28
C GLY A 26 -12.38 9.27 1.68
N LYS A 27 -11.66 9.76 2.69
CA LYS A 27 -12.01 9.60 4.09
C LYS A 27 -12.86 10.77 4.57
N ALA A 28 -13.79 10.49 5.46
CA ALA A 28 -14.56 11.52 6.15
C ALA A 28 -13.64 12.35 7.06
N ASP A 29 -13.46 13.63 6.75
CA ASP A 29 -12.66 14.56 7.56
C ASP A 29 -13.53 15.30 8.58
N LYS A 30 -14.67 15.85 8.14
CA LYS A 30 -15.63 16.57 8.98
C LYS A 30 -17.05 16.20 8.62
N ILE A 31 -17.91 16.17 9.63
CA ILE A 31 -19.35 15.92 9.50
C ILE A 31 -20.05 17.18 10.00
N CYS A 32 -20.95 17.73 9.19
CA CYS A 32 -21.69 18.95 9.47
C CYS A 32 -23.17 18.70 9.17
N ILE A 33 -24.07 19.20 10.03
CA ILE A 33 -25.51 19.12 9.80
C ILE A 33 -25.98 20.55 9.52
N LYS A 34 -26.62 20.76 8.37
CA LYS A 34 -27.20 22.04 7.95
C LYS A 34 -28.55 21.77 7.29
N GLU A 35 -29.57 22.55 7.66
CA GLU A 35 -30.89 22.52 7.00
C GLU A 35 -31.48 21.10 6.92
N ASN A 36 -31.48 20.38 8.04
CA ASN A 36 -31.88 18.96 8.15
C ASN A 36 -31.08 17.96 7.29
N ASN A 37 -30.04 18.40 6.59
CA ASN A 37 -29.19 17.55 5.77
C ASN A 37 -27.82 17.33 6.43
N THR A 38 -27.29 16.12 6.28
CA THR A 38 -25.95 15.79 6.75
C THR A 38 -24.95 15.90 5.60
N TRP A 39 -23.92 16.72 5.81
CA TRP A 39 -22.85 17.01 4.87
C TRP A 39 -21.53 16.47 5.41
N ILE A 40 -20.78 15.78 4.57
CA ILE A 40 -19.50 15.19 4.94
C ILE A 40 -18.42 15.73 4.02
N ARG A 41 -17.35 16.27 4.62
CA ARG A 41 -16.15 16.69 3.91
C ARG A 41 -15.25 15.48 3.65
N LEU A 42 -14.84 15.28 2.40
CA LEU A 42 -13.83 14.28 2.06
C LEU A 42 -12.43 14.90 2.10
N ASP A 43 -11.46 14.18 2.66
CA ASP A 43 -10.05 14.59 2.71
C ASP A 43 -9.41 14.71 1.31
N THR A 44 -9.80 13.84 0.37
CA THR A 44 -9.19 13.76 -0.96
C THR A 44 -9.54 14.95 -1.87
N THR A 45 -10.75 15.47 -1.78
CA THR A 45 -11.19 16.62 -2.60
C THR A 45 -11.31 17.91 -1.80
N GLY A 46 -11.38 17.82 -0.47
CA GLY A 46 -11.65 18.97 0.39
C GLY A 46 -13.09 19.49 0.29
N LEU A 47 -13.97 18.87 -0.50
CA LEU A 47 -15.34 19.28 -0.73
C LEU A 47 -16.33 18.57 0.20
N TYR A 48 -17.48 19.20 0.40
CA TYR A 48 -18.61 18.63 1.13
C TYR A 48 -19.56 17.94 0.17
N TYR A 49 -19.97 16.72 0.52
CA TYR A 49 -21.00 15.97 -0.19
C TYR A 49 -22.14 15.66 0.77
N ARG A 50 -23.38 15.63 0.25
CA ARG A 50 -24.53 15.13 1.02
C ARG A 50 -24.37 13.65 1.30
N LEU A 51 -24.82 13.26 2.49
CA LEU A 51 -24.88 11.88 2.95
C LEU A 51 -25.59 10.96 1.95
N ASP A 52 -26.67 11.43 1.33
CA ASP A 52 -27.49 10.68 0.35
C ASP A 52 -26.68 10.12 -0.84
N TYR A 53 -25.53 10.73 -1.13
CA TYR A 53 -24.67 10.35 -2.25
C TYR A 53 -23.34 9.72 -1.81
N LEU A 54 -23.17 9.39 -0.53
CA LEU A 54 -21.94 8.85 0.03
C LEU A 54 -22.14 7.42 0.49
N MET A 55 -21.33 6.51 -0.04
CA MET A 55 -21.36 5.09 0.33
C MET A 55 -20.14 4.69 1.14
N VAL A 56 -20.34 3.98 2.26
CA VAL A 56 -19.24 3.38 3.03
C VAL A 56 -18.63 2.20 2.28
N ILE A 57 -17.34 2.35 1.96
CA ILE A 57 -16.54 1.32 1.30
C ILE A 57 -15.49 0.76 2.26
N LYS A 58 -15.20 -0.54 2.14
CA LYS A 58 -14.00 -1.09 2.77
C LYS A 58 -12.79 -0.46 2.05
N PRO A 59 -11.73 -0.07 2.78
CA PRO A 59 -10.49 0.31 2.14
C PRO A 59 -10.05 -0.87 1.28
N GLU A 60 -9.97 -0.66 -0.03
CA GLU A 60 -9.34 -1.64 -0.91
C GLU A 60 -7.92 -1.80 -0.37
N LYS A 61 -7.61 -2.99 0.17
CA LYS A 61 -6.22 -3.40 0.35
C LYS A 61 -5.59 -3.13 -1.01
N LYS A 62 -4.62 -2.20 -1.09
CA LYS A 62 -3.86 -1.94 -2.32
C LYS A 62 -3.51 -3.32 -2.84
N LYS A 63 -4.19 -3.78 -3.90
CA LYS A 63 -3.72 -4.93 -4.65
C LYS A 63 -2.39 -4.41 -5.16
N ILE A 64 -1.31 -4.75 -4.46
CA ILE A 64 0.03 -4.64 -5.01
C ILE A 64 -0.15 -5.33 -6.34
N ARG A 65 -0.17 -4.54 -7.42
CA ARG A 65 -0.15 -5.09 -8.76
C ARG A 65 1.18 -5.80 -8.77
N THR A 66 1.19 -7.09 -8.45
CA THR A 66 2.28 -7.97 -8.79
C THR A 66 2.34 -7.86 -10.29
N ILE A 67 3.20 -6.96 -10.78
CA ILE A 67 3.59 -6.91 -12.17
C ILE A 67 3.95 -8.35 -12.48
N LYS A 68 3.10 -9.03 -13.27
CA LYS A 68 3.36 -10.40 -13.68
C LYS A 68 4.62 -10.31 -14.52
N LYS A 69 5.79 -10.46 -13.89
CA LYS A 69 7.08 -10.50 -14.55
C LYS A 69 6.96 -11.52 -15.67
N SER A 70 7.32 -11.09 -16.88
CA SER A 70 7.32 -11.97 -18.04
C SER A 70 8.21 -13.19 -17.77
N GLN A 71 7.97 -14.31 -18.45
CA GLN A 71 8.82 -15.49 -18.32
C GLN A 71 10.31 -15.14 -18.59
N LYS A 72 10.56 -14.23 -19.55
CA LYS A 72 11.90 -13.69 -19.84
C LYS A 72 12.54 -13.01 -18.62
N GLU A 73 11.82 -12.14 -17.92
CA GLU A 73 12.34 -11.45 -16.72
C GLU A 73 12.64 -12.41 -15.56
N LYS A 74 11.84 -13.48 -15.40
CA LYS A 74 12.09 -14.52 -14.41
C LYS A 74 13.37 -15.29 -14.71
N ILE A 75 13.60 -15.64 -15.98
CA ILE A 75 14.80 -16.34 -16.45
C ILE A 75 16.04 -15.46 -16.23
N VAL A 76 15.98 -14.18 -16.63
CA VAL A 76 17.10 -13.23 -16.43
C VAL A 76 17.45 -13.05 -14.95
N GLN A 77 16.47 -12.99 -14.06
CA GLN A 77 16.72 -12.91 -12.61
C GLN A 77 17.38 -14.17 -12.07
N LYS A 78 16.97 -15.35 -12.55
CA LYS A 78 17.59 -16.63 -12.15
C LYS A 78 19.05 -16.69 -12.62
N LEU A 79 19.32 -16.32 -13.86
CA LEU A 79 20.68 -16.26 -14.43
C LEU A 79 21.59 -15.28 -13.69
N LYS A 80 21.09 -14.08 -13.36
CA LYS A 80 21.85 -13.08 -12.57
C LYS A 80 22.23 -13.63 -11.19
N LYS A 81 21.32 -14.30 -10.49
CA LYS A 81 21.59 -14.92 -9.18
C LYS A 81 22.64 -16.03 -9.27
N THR A 82 22.54 -16.89 -10.29
CA THR A 82 23.53 -17.97 -10.52
C THR A 82 24.91 -17.39 -10.82
N ASN A 83 25.00 -16.37 -11.67
CA ASN A 83 26.26 -15.71 -11.99
C ASN A 83 26.86 -15.00 -10.76
N TYR A 84 26.04 -14.38 -9.92
CA TYR A 84 26.52 -13.77 -8.68
C TYR A 84 27.10 -14.81 -7.71
N LYS A 85 26.40 -15.94 -7.49
CA LYS A 85 26.92 -17.06 -6.68
C LYS A 85 28.23 -17.61 -7.23
N LYS A 86 28.32 -17.83 -8.56
CA LYS A 86 29.54 -18.32 -9.21
C LYS A 86 30.71 -17.36 -9.01
N LYS A 87 30.50 -16.04 -9.13
CA LYS A 87 31.52 -15.02 -8.87
C LYS A 87 32.00 -15.04 -7.41
N GLN A 88 31.10 -15.22 -6.45
CA GLN A 88 31.48 -15.33 -5.03
C GLN A 88 32.33 -16.57 -4.75
N ILE A 89 31.93 -17.73 -5.29
CA ILE A 89 32.69 -18.97 -5.15
C ILE A 89 34.09 -18.83 -5.78
N ILE A 90 34.19 -18.28 -6.98
CA ILE A 90 35.49 -18.02 -7.63
C ILE A 90 36.34 -17.07 -6.80
N LYS A 91 35.75 -16.03 -6.20
CA LYS A 91 36.48 -15.09 -5.34
C LYS A 91 37.03 -15.77 -4.09
N ILE A 92 36.24 -16.63 -3.44
CA ILE A 92 36.65 -17.42 -2.26
C ILE A 92 37.78 -18.37 -2.64
N MET A 93 37.64 -19.13 -3.73
CA MET A 93 38.67 -20.07 -4.18
C MET A 93 39.96 -19.37 -4.63
N LYS A 94 39.86 -18.16 -5.19
CA LYS A 94 41.02 -17.40 -5.67
C LYS A 94 41.81 -16.73 -4.55
N TYR A 95 41.19 -16.45 -3.40
CA TYR A 95 41.83 -15.77 -2.27
C TYR A 95 41.39 -16.38 -0.91
N PRO A 96 41.73 -17.65 -0.62
CA PRO A 96 41.26 -18.32 0.60
C PRO A 96 41.89 -17.73 1.88
N ALA A 97 43.16 -17.31 1.84
CA ALA A 97 43.88 -16.82 3.03
C ALA A 97 43.35 -15.47 3.56
N ARG A 98 42.95 -14.53 2.69
CA ARG A 98 42.44 -13.19 3.09
C ARG A 98 41.07 -13.22 3.78
N LEU A 99 40.36 -14.35 3.73
CA LEU A 99 39.05 -14.51 4.38
C LEU A 99 39.18 -15.00 5.83
N MET A 100 40.28 -15.70 6.17
CA MET A 100 40.53 -16.19 7.53
C MET A 100 41.02 -15.06 8.45
N ASP A 101 41.80 -14.10 7.93
CA ASP A 101 42.37 -13.02 8.73
C ASP A 101 41.31 -12.02 9.27
N ARG A 102 40.12 -11.95 8.65
CA ARG A 102 39.03 -11.06 9.09
C ARG A 102 38.13 -11.64 10.18
N GLU A 103 38.06 -12.97 10.33
CA GLU A 103 37.23 -13.59 11.37
C GLU A 103 37.96 -13.72 12.71
N LEU A 104 39.27 -13.45 12.76
CA LEU A 104 40.06 -13.42 14.00
C LEU A 104 40.11 -12.02 14.66
N GLU A 105 39.82 -10.94 13.93
CA GLU A 105 39.78 -9.57 14.47
C GLU A 105 38.43 -9.18 15.08
N GLU A 106 37.33 -9.90 14.82
CA GLU A 106 36.00 -9.62 15.39
C GLU A 106 35.71 -10.34 16.72
N VAL A 107 36.69 -11.05 17.30
CA VAL A 107 36.51 -11.82 18.55
C VAL A 107 37.48 -11.40 19.67
N ASN A 108 38.04 -10.19 19.62
CA ASN A 108 38.88 -9.66 20.69
C ASN A 108 38.33 -8.34 21.26
#